data_AF-A0A1H7GZ41-F1
#
_entry.id   AF-A0A1H7GZ41-F1
#
_cell.length_a   1.000
_cell.length_b   1.000
_cell.length_c   1.000
_cell.angle_alpha   90.00
_cell.angle_beta   90.00
_cell.angle_gamma   90.00
#
_symmetry.space_group_name_H-M   'P 1'
#
loop_
_entity.id
_entity.type
_entity.pdbx_description
1 polymer ?
#
loop_
_entity_poly.entity_id
_entity_poly.type
_entity_poly.pdbx_seq_one_letter_code
_entity_poly.pdbx_strand_id
1 'polypeptide(L)'
;MPITLPTIRDSIKLPKGQATHVLRHSFASHFMQNDGKVLTLQKILGHSSLAMTMRYAHLAPEHLADALKYGPLSDKHSTRPTPPY
;
A
#
# COMPACT_ATOMS: atom_id res chain seq x y z
N MET A 1 -30.17 11.16 -35.74
CA MET A 1 -29.33 10.00 -35.34
C MET A 1 -28.33 10.48 -34.30
N PRO A 2 -28.59 10.34 -32.99
CA PRO A 2 -27.63 10.76 -31.97
C PRO A 2 -26.54 9.69 -31.81
N ILE A 3 -25.29 10.11 -31.92
CA ILE A 3 -24.09 9.31 -31.64
C ILE A 3 -23.90 9.31 -30.12
N THR A 4 -24.35 8.25 -29.45
CA THR A 4 -24.08 8.04 -28.02
C THR A 4 -22.68 7.46 -27.91
N LEU A 5 -21.72 8.21 -27.36
CA LEU A 5 -20.41 7.68 -27.00
C LEU A 5 -20.62 6.51 -26.01
N PRO A 6 -20.00 5.33 -26.23
CA PRO A 6 -20.05 4.27 -25.23
C PRO A 6 -19.42 4.82 -23.96
N THR A 7 -20.22 4.90 -22.90
CA THR A 7 -19.70 5.33 -21.61
C THR A 7 -18.75 4.23 -21.15
N ILE A 8 -17.61 4.57 -20.53
CA ILE A 8 -16.61 3.61 -20.02
C ILE A 8 -17.22 2.48 -19.14
N ARG A 9 -18.44 2.70 -18.63
CA ARG A 9 -19.25 1.73 -17.90
C ARG A 9 -19.72 0.53 -18.75
N ASP A 10 -19.92 0.70 -20.06
CA ASP A 10 -20.48 -0.34 -20.94
C ASP A 10 -19.48 -1.46 -21.28
N SER A 11 -18.17 -1.19 -21.10
CA SER A 11 -17.10 -2.13 -21.43
C SER A 11 -16.86 -3.19 -20.36
N ILE A 12 -17.34 -2.97 -19.14
CA ILE A 12 -17.00 -3.78 -17.97
C ILE A 12 -18.25 -4.51 -17.47
N LYS A 13 -18.53 -5.69 -18.05
CA LYS A 13 -19.57 -6.60 -17.55
C LYS A 13 -19.12 -7.22 -16.22
N LEU A 14 -19.52 -6.62 -15.11
CA LEU A 14 -19.34 -7.19 -13.77
C LEU A 14 -20.67 -7.74 -13.24
N PRO A 15 -20.65 -8.88 -12.51
CA PRO A 15 -21.83 -9.38 -11.83
C PRO A 15 -22.34 -8.35 -10.81
N LYS A 16 -23.67 -8.33 -10.60
CA LYS A 16 -24.33 -7.35 -9.71
C LYS A 16 -23.68 -7.38 -8.31
N GLY A 17 -23.31 -6.20 -7.81
CA GLY A 17 -22.66 -6.04 -6.50
C GLY A 17 -21.14 -6.14 -6.49
N GLN A 18 -20.50 -6.61 -7.58
CA GLN A 18 -19.04 -6.82 -7.58
C GLN A 18 -18.23 -5.55 -7.88
N ALA A 19 -18.87 -4.52 -8.46
CA ALA A 19 -18.18 -3.29 -8.88
C ALA A 19 -17.50 -2.54 -7.71
N THR A 20 -18.18 -2.44 -6.57
CA THR A 20 -17.62 -1.81 -5.36
C THR A 20 -16.46 -2.62 -4.78
N HIS A 21 -16.56 -3.96 -4.81
CA HIS A 21 -15.49 -4.84 -4.40
C HIS A 21 -14.26 -4.72 -5.31
N VAL A 22 -14.46 -4.69 -6.63
CA VAL A 22 -13.35 -4.53 -7.59
C VAL A 22 -12.67 -3.19 -7.42
N LEU A 23 -13.41 -2.09 -7.29
CA LEU A 23 -12.81 -0.77 -7.06
C LEU A 23 -11.99 -0.73 -5.76
N ARG A 24 -12.53 -1.33 -4.69
CA ARG A 24 -11.84 -1.45 -3.41
C ARG A 24 -10.54 -2.25 -3.53
N HIS A 25 -10.57 -3.36 -4.28
CA HIS A 25 -9.38 -4.16 -4.55
C HIS A 25 -8.36 -3.39 -5.39
N SER A 26 -8.78 -2.71 -6.46
CA SER A 26 -7.89 -1.92 -7.31
C SER A 26 -7.23 -0.78 -6.54
N PHE A 27 -7.99 -0.07 -5.70
CA PHE A 27 -7.44 0.97 -4.83
C PHE A 27 -6.39 0.39 -3.87
N ALA A 28 -6.71 -0.70 -3.18
CA ALA A 28 -5.82 -1.33 -2.22
C ALA A 28 -4.51 -1.85 -2.85
N SER A 29 -4.62 -2.45 -4.05
CA SER A 29 -3.47 -2.92 -4.81
C SER A 29 -2.54 -1.76 -5.20
N HIS A 30 -3.09 -0.70 -5.78
CA HIS A 30 -2.30 0.48 -6.14
C HIS A 30 -1.71 1.16 -4.91
N PHE A 31 -2.44 1.24 -3.80
CA PHE A 31 -1.91 1.84 -2.58
C PHE A 31 -0.65 1.11 -2.08
N MET A 32 -0.68 -0.22 -2.05
CA MET A 32 0.48 -1.00 -1.62
C MET A 32 1.66 -0.92 -2.60
N GLN A 33 1.39 -0.88 -3.91
CA GLN A 33 2.42 -0.72 -4.95
C GLN A 33 3.15 0.62 -4.87
N ASN A 34 2.50 1.68 -4.37
CA ASN A 34 3.09 3.01 -4.18
C ASN A 34 3.72 3.18 -2.78
N ASP A 35 4.38 2.15 -2.26
CA ASP A 35 5.03 2.17 -0.93
C ASP A 35 4.08 2.43 0.25
N GLY A 36 2.79 2.15 0.08
CA GLY A 36 1.77 2.35 1.10
C GLY A 36 1.97 1.43 2.31
N LYS A 37 1.89 1.98 3.53
CA LYS A 37 1.94 1.18 4.77
C LYS A 37 0.66 0.37 4.96
N VAL A 38 0.80 -0.93 5.19
CA VAL A 38 -0.33 -1.88 5.39
C VAL A 38 -1.27 -1.49 6.54
N LEU A 39 -0.73 -0.90 7.62
CA LEU A 39 -1.52 -0.41 8.75
C LEU A 39 -2.38 0.80 8.37
N THR A 40 -1.88 1.68 7.51
CA THR A 40 -2.63 2.82 6.98
C THR A 40 -3.75 2.33 6.08
N LEU A 41 -3.45 1.37 5.20
CA LEU A 41 -4.45 0.76 4.33
C LEU A 41 -5.57 0.08 5.13
N GLN A 42 -5.25 -0.60 6.24
CA GLN A 42 -6.25 -1.19 7.13
C GLN A 42 -7.25 -0.16 7.64
N LYS A 43 -6.77 1.02 8.08
CA LYS A 43 -7.61 2.11 8.58
C LYS A 43 -8.48 2.72 7.49
N ILE A 44 -7.90 2.97 6.30
CA ILE A 44 -8.64 3.50 5.14
C ILE A 44 -9.77 2.56 4.72
N LEU A 45 -9.50 1.26 4.73
CA LEU A 45 -10.45 0.23 4.32
C LEU A 45 -11.45 -0.17 5.42
N GLY A 46 -11.26 0.32 6.66
CA GLY A 46 -12.09 -0.03 7.82
C GLY A 46 -12.00 -1.51 8.21
N HIS A 47 -10.88 -2.17 7.94
CA HIS A 47 -10.72 -3.58 8.28
C HIS A 47 -10.59 -3.78 9.80
N SER A 48 -11.44 -4.62 10.36
CA SER A 48 -11.41 -4.99 11.79
C SER A 48 -10.13 -5.72 12.19
N SER A 49 -9.52 -6.45 11.24
CA SER A 49 -8.27 -7.18 11.47
C SER A 49 -7.25 -6.90 10.38
N LEU A 50 -5.98 -6.90 10.77
CA LEU A 50 -4.87 -6.75 9.83
C LEU A 50 -4.84 -7.90 8.81
N ALA A 51 -5.26 -9.11 9.22
CA ALA A 51 -5.33 -10.29 8.35
C ALA A 51 -6.12 -10.06 7.06
N MET A 52 -7.21 -9.27 7.11
CA MET A 52 -7.99 -8.90 5.91
C MET A 52 -7.18 -8.03 4.94
N THR A 53 -6.30 -7.16 5.46
CA THR A 53 -5.43 -6.29 4.66
C THR A 53 -4.16 -7.01 4.19
N MET A 54 -3.71 -8.05 4.91
CA MET A 54 -2.49 -8.81 4.56
C MET A 54 -2.55 -9.42 3.16
N ARG A 55 -3.76 -9.63 2.60
CA ARG A 55 -3.97 -9.99 1.19
C ARG A 55 -3.14 -9.11 0.23
N TYR A 56 -2.93 -7.83 0.52
CA TYR A 56 -2.23 -6.91 -0.38
C TYR A 56 -0.75 -6.71 -0.03
N ALA A 57 -0.28 -7.29 1.07
CA ALA A 57 1.08 -7.05 1.56
C ALA A 57 2.17 -7.48 0.54
N HIS A 58 1.90 -8.51 -0.25
CA HIS A 58 2.80 -9.00 -1.30
C HIS A 58 3.00 -8.02 -2.47
N LEU A 59 2.16 -6.98 -2.58
CA LEU A 59 2.29 -5.94 -3.60
C LEU A 59 3.18 -4.78 -3.13
N ALA A 60 3.59 -4.78 -1.85
CA ALA A 60 4.53 -3.80 -1.35
C ALA A 60 5.90 -3.98 -2.04
N PRO A 61 6.56 -2.90 -2.44
CA PRO A 61 7.94 -2.98 -2.92
C PRO A 61 8.88 -3.44 -1.79
N GLU A 62 9.99 -4.06 -2.17
CA GLU A 62 11.02 -4.55 -1.24
C GLU A 62 11.67 -3.37 -0.50
N HIS A 63 11.40 -3.24 0.80
CA HIS A 63 11.90 -2.13 1.64
C HIS A 63 13.33 -2.35 2.19
N LEU A 64 14.18 -3.09 1.48
CA LEU A 64 15.54 -3.43 1.94
C LEU A 64 16.37 -2.16 2.25
N ALA A 65 16.25 -1.12 1.42
CA ALA A 65 16.95 0.14 1.62
C ALA A 65 16.49 0.89 2.88
N ASP A 66 15.20 0.84 3.20
CA ASP A 66 14.65 1.41 4.44
C ASP A 66 15.13 0.63 5.66
N ALA A 67 15.22 -0.70 5.59
CA ALA A 67 15.73 -1.53 6.68
C ALA A 67 17.20 -1.21 7.00
N LEU A 68 18.01 -0.92 5.98
CA LEU A 68 19.39 -0.46 6.18
C LEU A 68 19.45 0.95 6.78
N LYS A 69 18.54 1.84 6.36
CA LYS A 69 18.50 3.24 6.82
C LYS A 69 17.99 3.40 8.26
N TYR A 70 16.96 2.66 8.64
CA TYR A 70 16.33 2.74 9.97
C TYR A 70 16.77 1.60 10.90
N GLY A 71 17.72 0.76 10.45
CA GLY A 71 18.26 -0.31 11.25
C GLY A 71 19.04 0.22 12.45
N PRO A 72 19.10 -0.53 13.57
CA PRO A 72 19.77 -0.12 14.81
C PRO A 72 21.29 0.09 14.67
N LEU A 73 21.87 -0.32 13.54
CA LEU A 73 23.28 -0.13 13.21
C LEU A 73 23.55 1.16 12.40
N SER A 74 22.50 1.86 11.95
CA SER A 74 22.64 3.15 11.24
C SER A 74 22.86 4.32 12.20
N ASP A 75 22.68 4.12 13.50
CA ASP A 75 23.05 5.10 14.53
C ASP A 75 24.58 5.21 14.57
N LYS A 76 25.11 6.20 13.84
CA LYS A 76 26.50 6.67 13.97
C LYS A 76 26.70 7.37 15.32
N HIS A 77 26.42 6.70 16.43
CA HIS A 77 26.78 7.15 17.75
C HIS A 77 28.24 6.73 18.05
N SER A 78 29.18 7.23 17.24
CA SER A 78 30.61 7.16 17.51
C SER A 78 31.23 8.55 17.44
N THR A 79 30.66 9.49 18.20
CA THR A 79 31.42 10.60 18.77
C THR A 79 31.35 10.47 20.28
N ARG A 80 31.95 9.40 20.83
CA ARG A 80 32.37 9.47 22.23
C ARG A 80 33.62 10.35 22.22
N PRO A 81 33.61 11.56 22.81
CA PRO A 81 34.85 12.30 22.97
C PRO A 81 35.81 11.41 23.75
N THR A 82 36.98 11.13 23.16
CA THR A 82 38.06 10.44 23.84
C THR A 82 38.45 11.29 25.05
N PRO A 83 38.34 10.76 26.29
CA PRO A 83 38.84 11.47 27.47
C PRO A 83 40.34 11.72 27.30
N PRO A 84 40.85 12.91 27.63
CA PRO A 84 42.28 13.17 27.59
C PRO A 84 42.93 12.45 28.78
N TYR A 85 43.49 11.26 28.52
CA TYR A 85 44.56 10.65 29.28
C TYR A 85 45.54 9.99 28.32
#